data_AF-A0A177KBK7-F1
#
_entry.id   AF-A0A177KBK7-F1
#
_cell.length_a   1.000
_cell.length_b   1.000
_cell.length_c   1.000
_cell.angle_alpha   90.00
_cell.angle_beta   90.00
_cell.angle_gamma   90.00
#
_symmetry.space_group_name_H-M   'P 1'
#
loop_
_entity.id
_entity.type
_entity.pdbx_description
1 polymer ?
#
loop_
_entity_poly.entity_id
_entity_poly.type
_entity_poly.pdbx_seq_one_letter_code
_entity_poly.pdbx_strand_id
1 'polypeptide(L)'
;MARVGDELIKPMLRALDDIPVHGRQLGEMVRGLRGKQRRNRDGVEDIDTFDVTLRPFKRNKKHDPVEYDRQYNEQMDALQQMPLSDWLRNRTEYVQNGRTPDSLRAQEYAREIAEKRKFAELIRSGQSPDAARTNAAEWMRTQAATHRLDGIAGGDVTDISGVGDSRINSSLGSQWRTRVGDIDAAVVRYIQANPGADLSSVYMNVVFR
;
A
#
# COMPACT_ATOMS: atom_id res chain seq x y z
N MET A 1 26.36 10.46 15.22
CA MET A 1 26.00 10.27 13.80
C MET A 1 24.50 10.20 13.72
N ALA A 2 23.85 11.15 13.04
CA ALA A 2 22.43 11.05 12.75
C ALA A 2 22.20 9.83 11.85
N ARG A 3 21.15 9.03 12.09
CA ARG A 3 20.84 7.93 11.17
C ARG A 3 20.44 8.56 9.83
N VAL A 4 20.77 7.94 8.70
CA VAL A 4 20.35 8.41 7.36
C VAL A 4 18.83 8.69 7.29
N GLY A 5 18.03 8.02 8.13
CA GLY A 5 16.61 8.34 8.33
C GLY A 5 16.34 9.76 8.85
N ASP A 6 17.15 10.30 9.77
CA ASP A 6 16.91 11.61 10.39
C ASP A 6 17.02 12.78 9.39
N GLU A 7 17.81 12.62 8.34
CA GLU A 7 17.97 13.64 7.28
C GLU A 7 16.79 13.67 6.30
N LEU A 8 16.11 12.54 6.10
CA LEU A 8 14.93 12.43 5.23
C LEU A 8 13.61 12.67 5.98
N ILE A 9 13.54 12.27 7.25
CA ILE A 9 12.36 12.45 8.10
C ILE A 9 12.09 13.92 8.40
N LYS A 10 13.12 14.74 8.65
CA LYS A 10 12.93 16.16 9.03
C LYS A 10 12.25 16.99 7.93
N PRO A 11 12.68 16.93 6.65
CA PRO A 11 11.96 17.57 5.56
C PRO A 11 10.52 17.07 5.42
N MET A 12 10.29 15.75 5.56
CA MET A 12 8.94 15.17 5.48
C MET A 12 8.03 15.65 6.62
N LEU A 13 8.53 15.70 7.85
CA LEU A 13 7.78 16.18 9.01
C LEU A 13 7.42 17.66 8.89
N ARG A 14 8.35 18.50 8.45
CA ARG A 14 8.08 19.93 8.20
C ARG A 14 7.00 20.11 7.14
N ALA A 15 7.04 19.31 6.08
CA ALA A 15 6.02 19.35 5.05
C ALA A 15 4.62 19.00 5.59
N LEU A 16 4.50 18.20 6.65
CA LEU A 16 3.22 17.91 7.32
C LEU A 16 2.75 19.09 8.19
N ASP A 17 3.67 19.83 8.82
CA ASP A 17 3.32 21.01 9.65
C ASP A 17 2.72 22.16 8.81
N ASP A 18 3.13 22.26 7.54
CA ASP A 18 2.63 23.26 6.59
C ASP A 18 1.26 22.88 5.99
N ILE A 19 0.75 21.66 6.26
CA ILE A 19 -0.59 21.24 5.85
C ILE A 19 -1.61 21.86 6.82
N PRO A 20 -2.60 22.65 6.34
CA PRO A 20 -3.64 23.20 7.20
C PRO A 20 -4.30 22.10 8.05
N VAL A 21 -4.32 22.27 9.38
CA VAL A 21 -4.72 21.28 10.41
C VAL A 21 -6.22 20.86 10.35
N HIS A 22 -6.90 21.02 9.23
CA HIS A 22 -8.22 20.43 8.96
C HIS A 22 -8.15 18.92 8.66
N GLY A 23 -6.97 18.29 8.71
CA GLY A 23 -6.74 16.87 8.43
C GLY A 23 -7.56 15.89 9.27
N ARG A 24 -8.09 16.30 10.44
CA ARG A 24 -9.02 15.47 11.24
C ARG A 24 -10.42 15.34 10.63
N GLN A 25 -10.83 16.22 9.71
CA GLN A 25 -12.06 16.05 8.91
C GLN A 25 -11.82 15.32 7.58
N LEU A 26 -10.60 15.37 7.02
CA LEU A 26 -10.28 14.72 5.74
C LEU A 26 -10.38 13.19 5.79
N GLY A 27 -9.99 12.55 6.89
CA GLY A 27 -10.12 11.09 7.05
C GLY A 27 -11.58 10.60 6.98
N GLU A 28 -12.54 11.41 7.42
CA GLU A 28 -13.97 11.12 7.29
C GLU A 28 -14.53 11.55 5.92
N MET A 29 -14.00 12.61 5.31
CA MET A 29 -14.38 13.08 3.97
C MET A 29 -13.90 12.16 2.83
N VAL A 30 -12.67 11.64 2.90
CA VAL A 30 -12.11 10.68 1.93
C VAL A 30 -12.87 9.35 2.00
N ARG A 31 -13.32 8.95 3.19
CA ARG A 31 -14.19 7.77 3.38
C ARG A 31 -15.58 7.99 2.76
N GLY A 32 -16.07 9.23 2.73
CA GLY A 32 -17.28 9.65 2.01
C GLY A 32 -17.12 9.78 0.48
N LEU A 33 -15.91 10.04 -0.01
CA LEU A 33 -15.61 10.21 -1.44
C LEU A 33 -15.31 8.90 -2.19
N ARG A 34 -14.95 7.81 -1.49
CA ARG A 34 -14.81 6.46 -2.08
C ARG A 34 -16.10 5.96 -2.76
N GLY A 35 -17.26 6.55 -2.46
CA GLY A 35 -18.55 6.21 -3.09
C GLY A 35 -18.79 6.78 -4.50
N LYS A 36 -17.90 7.63 -5.04
CA LYS A 36 -18.08 8.23 -6.38
C LYS A 36 -16.79 8.19 -7.19
N GLN A 37 -16.27 6.99 -7.42
CA GLN A 37 -15.27 6.77 -8.48
C GLN A 37 -15.98 6.86 -9.85
N ARG A 38 -16.01 8.06 -10.44
CA ARG A 38 -16.17 8.18 -11.90
C ARG A 38 -14.77 8.31 -12.47
N ARG A 39 -14.34 7.27 -13.19
CA ARG A 39 -13.12 7.29 -14.01
C ARG A 39 -13.21 8.50 -14.94
N ASN A 40 -12.25 9.43 -14.85
CA ASN A 40 -12.06 10.47 -15.86
C ASN A 40 -11.60 9.78 -17.15
N ARG A 41 -12.57 9.39 -17.98
CA ARG A 41 -12.43 9.58 -19.42
C ARG A 41 -12.76 11.06 -19.63
N ASP A 42 -11.88 11.75 -20.37
CA ASP A 42 -12.06 13.08 -20.99
C ASP A 42 -11.05 14.11 -20.47
N GLY A 43 -9.87 14.11 -21.11
CA GLY A 43 -9.19 15.30 -21.64
C GLY A 43 -9.07 16.58 -20.82
N VAL A 44 -8.89 16.52 -19.51
CA VAL A 44 -8.52 17.69 -18.68
C VAL A 44 -7.10 17.50 -18.15
N GLU A 45 -6.32 18.57 -18.30
CA GLU A 45 -4.90 18.76 -17.98
C GLU A 45 -4.47 18.24 -16.59
N ASP A 46 -3.19 17.89 -16.51
CA ASP A 46 -2.44 17.32 -15.38
C ASP A 46 -3.12 17.47 -14.01
N ILE A 47 -3.68 16.37 -13.53
CA ILE A 47 -3.87 16.15 -12.10
C ILE A 47 -2.47 16.29 -11.49
N ASP A 48 -2.27 17.19 -10.52
CA ASP A 48 -0.97 17.53 -9.95
C ASP A 48 -0.11 16.26 -9.70
N THR A 49 0.74 15.89 -10.64
CA THR A 49 1.48 14.61 -10.59
C THR A 49 2.96 14.87 -10.75
N PHE A 50 3.77 13.99 -10.18
CA PHE A 50 5.21 14.02 -10.40
C PHE A 50 5.75 12.60 -10.60
N ASP A 51 6.75 12.52 -11.47
CA ASP A 51 7.35 11.25 -11.84
C ASP A 51 8.32 10.75 -10.77
N VAL A 52 8.13 9.48 -10.41
CA VAL A 52 9.06 8.71 -9.61
C VAL A 52 9.61 7.59 -10.47
N THR A 53 10.89 7.66 -10.80
CA THR A 53 11.56 6.60 -11.56
C THR A 53 12.05 5.50 -10.61
N LEU A 54 11.54 4.28 -10.79
CA LEU A 54 11.92 3.10 -10.01
C LEU A 54 12.57 2.02 -10.88
N ARG A 55 13.38 1.18 -10.24
CA ARG A 55 13.88 -0.05 -10.86
C ARG A 55 12.75 -1.07 -11.02
N PRO A 56 12.65 -1.82 -12.15
CA PRO A 56 11.61 -2.83 -12.36
C PRO A 56 11.62 -3.90 -11.28
N PHE A 57 10.45 -4.35 -10.82
CA PHE A 57 10.34 -5.50 -9.92
C PHE A 57 10.75 -6.78 -10.64
N LYS A 58 11.42 -7.68 -9.92
CA LYS A 58 11.85 -8.97 -10.44
C LYS A 58 10.90 -10.05 -9.96
N ARG A 59 10.11 -10.60 -10.90
CA ARG A 59 9.27 -11.76 -10.65
C ARG A 59 10.13 -13.04 -10.60
N ASN A 60 9.94 -13.86 -9.58
CA ASN A 60 10.49 -15.22 -9.58
C ASN A 60 9.71 -16.09 -10.57
N LYS A 61 10.41 -16.80 -11.47
CA LYS A 61 9.78 -17.68 -12.47
C LYS A 61 8.92 -18.80 -11.87
N LYS A 62 9.16 -19.18 -10.61
CA LYS A 62 8.37 -20.18 -9.88
C LYS A 62 7.07 -19.64 -9.29
N HIS A 63 6.87 -18.32 -9.31
CA HIS A 63 5.62 -17.71 -8.85
C HIS A 63 4.55 -17.87 -9.92
N ASP A 64 3.32 -18.12 -9.48
CA ASP A 64 2.16 -18.03 -10.34
C ASP A 64 2.08 -16.61 -10.94
N PRO A 65 2.02 -16.46 -12.28
CA PRO A 65 2.04 -15.15 -12.90
C PRO A 65 0.77 -14.33 -12.60
N VAL A 66 -0.40 -14.98 -12.52
CA VAL A 66 -1.68 -14.28 -12.29
C VAL A 66 -1.73 -13.72 -10.86
N GLU A 67 -1.34 -14.53 -9.87
CA GLU A 67 -1.29 -14.08 -8.48
C GLU A 67 -0.17 -13.06 -8.25
N TYR A 68 0.96 -13.18 -8.96
CA TYR A 68 2.00 -12.17 -8.93
C TYR A 68 1.48 -10.83 -9.45
N ASP A 69 0.87 -10.83 -10.64
CA ASP A 69 0.35 -9.64 -11.27
C ASP A 69 -0.76 -9.02 -10.41
N ARG A 70 -1.62 -9.83 -9.77
CA ARG A 70 -2.64 -9.34 -8.84
C ARG A 70 -2.01 -8.56 -7.68
N GLN A 71 -1.05 -9.16 -6.96
CA GLN A 71 -0.42 -8.50 -5.80
C GLN A 71 0.47 -7.32 -6.22
N TYR A 72 1.15 -7.42 -7.35
CA TYR A 72 1.98 -6.34 -7.88
C TYR A 72 1.14 -5.14 -8.31
N ASN A 73 0.12 -5.36 -9.16
CA ASN A 73 -0.73 -4.30 -9.66
C ASN A 73 -1.51 -3.62 -8.53
N GLU A 74 -1.97 -4.38 -7.54
CA GLU A 74 -2.62 -3.81 -6.36
C GLU A 74 -1.72 -2.79 -5.64
N GLN A 75 -0.43 -3.10 -5.48
CA GLN A 75 0.52 -2.18 -4.85
C GLN A 75 0.86 -0.99 -5.75
N MET A 76 1.00 -1.20 -7.07
CA MET A 76 1.24 -0.10 -8.00
C MET A 76 0.04 0.85 -8.08
N ASP A 77 -1.17 0.32 -8.12
CA ASP A 77 -2.41 1.09 -8.13
C ASP A 77 -2.55 1.87 -6.82
N ALA A 78 -2.29 1.22 -5.68
CA ALA A 78 -2.36 1.85 -4.37
C ALA A 78 -1.36 3.00 -4.22
N LEU A 79 -0.12 2.83 -4.69
CA LEU A 79 0.89 3.88 -4.63
C LEU A 79 0.53 5.08 -5.52
N GLN A 80 0.05 4.82 -6.74
CA GLN A 80 -0.24 5.89 -7.71
C GLN A 80 -1.58 6.59 -7.48
N GLN A 81 -2.54 5.93 -6.83
CA GLN A 81 -3.85 6.51 -6.48
C GLN A 81 -3.86 7.13 -5.07
N MET A 82 -2.75 7.06 -4.34
CA MET A 82 -2.63 7.65 -3.01
C MET A 82 -2.23 9.13 -3.12
N PRO A 83 -2.99 10.04 -2.48
CA PRO A 83 -2.56 11.43 -2.34
C PRO A 83 -1.20 11.52 -1.65
N LEU A 84 -0.35 12.44 -2.08
CA LEU A 84 0.99 12.61 -1.54
C LEU A 84 0.98 12.91 -0.03
N SER A 85 -0.03 13.65 0.45
CA SER A 85 -0.24 13.89 1.88
C SER A 85 -0.47 12.60 2.68
N ASP A 86 -1.22 11.65 2.11
CA ASP A 86 -1.50 10.36 2.75
C ASP A 86 -0.24 9.50 2.77
N TRP A 87 0.48 9.47 1.65
CA TRP A 87 1.74 8.76 1.56
C TRP A 87 2.76 9.29 2.57
N LEU A 88 2.92 10.61 2.68
CA LEU A 88 3.83 11.24 3.66
C LEU A 88 3.50 10.86 5.10
N ARG A 89 2.22 10.90 5.46
CA ARG A 89 1.75 10.50 6.80
C ARG A 89 2.09 9.04 7.08
N ASN A 90 1.66 8.14 6.19
CA ASN A 90 1.86 6.70 6.34
C ASN A 90 3.35 6.34 6.38
N ARG A 91 4.15 6.93 5.49
CA ARG A 91 5.59 6.71 5.39
C ARG A 91 6.30 7.17 6.66
N THR A 92 5.96 8.35 7.16
CA THR A 92 6.52 8.90 8.40
C THR A 92 6.18 8.01 9.59
N GLU A 93 4.91 7.62 9.73
CA GLU A 93 4.46 6.72 10.79
C GLU A 93 5.21 5.38 10.74
N TYR A 94 5.34 4.79 9.55
CA TYR A 94 6.06 3.52 9.38
C TYR A 94 7.55 3.64 9.72
N VAL A 95 8.21 4.75 9.36
CA VAL A 95 9.63 4.96 9.70
C VAL A 95 9.82 5.12 11.21
N GLN A 96 8.89 5.79 11.89
CA GLN A 96 8.96 6.02 13.34
C GLN A 96 8.60 4.78 14.16
N ASN A 97 7.52 4.09 13.77
CA ASN A 97 6.88 3.08 14.60
C ASN A 97 6.98 1.66 14.00
N GLY A 98 7.38 1.54 12.74
CA GLY A 98 7.34 0.27 12.02
C GLY A 98 5.92 -0.26 11.90
N ARG A 99 5.74 -1.56 12.14
CA ARG A 99 4.41 -2.19 12.20
C ARG A 99 3.85 -2.03 13.61
N THR A 100 2.62 -1.53 13.69
CA THR A 100 1.90 -1.32 14.95
C THR A 100 1.09 -2.56 15.37
N PRO A 101 0.65 -2.66 16.64
CA PRO A 101 -0.30 -3.70 17.06
C PRO A 101 -1.59 -3.72 16.24
N ASP A 102 -2.02 -2.57 15.74
CA ASP A 102 -3.22 -2.41 14.90
C ASP A 102 -3.02 -3.08 13.53
N SER A 103 -1.82 -3.00 12.97
CA SER A 103 -1.44 -3.76 11.77
C SER A 103 -1.56 -5.27 11.99
N LEU A 104 -1.12 -5.77 13.15
CA LEU A 104 -1.25 -7.20 13.47
C LEU A 104 -2.73 -7.61 13.55
N ARG A 105 -3.55 -6.84 14.26
CA ARG A 105 -5.00 -7.09 14.38
C ARG A 105 -5.70 -7.08 13.01
N ALA A 106 -5.33 -6.15 12.13
CA ALA A 106 -5.88 -6.08 10.77
C ALA A 106 -5.50 -7.32 9.94
N GLN A 107 -4.26 -7.79 10.05
CA GLN A 107 -3.79 -9.01 9.38
C GLN A 107 -4.51 -10.26 9.89
N GLU A 108 -4.65 -10.42 11.20
CA GLU A 108 -5.37 -11.53 11.83
C GLU A 108 -6.84 -11.56 11.37
N TYR A 109 -7.51 -10.41 11.44
CA TYR A 109 -8.89 -10.28 10.99
C TYR A 109 -9.07 -10.66 9.51
N ALA A 110 -8.20 -10.16 8.62
CA ALA A 110 -8.27 -10.50 7.20
C ALA A 110 -8.07 -12.00 6.95
N ARG A 111 -7.16 -12.64 7.70
CA ARG A 111 -6.94 -14.09 7.63
C ARG A 111 -8.15 -14.88 8.10
N GLU A 112 -8.76 -14.51 9.21
CA GLU A 112 -9.98 -15.17 9.70
C GLU A 112 -11.13 -15.08 8.68
N ILE A 113 -11.33 -13.90 8.08
CA ILE A 113 -12.35 -13.70 7.05
C ILE A 113 -12.04 -14.54 5.82
N ALA A 114 -10.78 -14.60 5.39
CA ALA A 114 -10.38 -15.41 4.24
C ALA A 114 -10.58 -16.91 4.48
N GLU A 115 -10.23 -17.41 5.67
CA GLU A 115 -10.44 -18.81 6.05
C GLU A 115 -11.93 -19.18 6.04
N LYS A 116 -12.79 -18.34 6.65
CA LYS A 116 -14.24 -18.53 6.65
C LYS A 116 -14.81 -18.53 5.23
N ARG A 117 -14.34 -17.63 4.37
CA ARG A 117 -14.74 -17.57 2.94
C ARG A 117 -14.33 -18.83 2.20
N LYS A 118 -13.08 -19.31 2.41
CA LYS A 118 -12.59 -20.52 1.77
C LYS A 118 -13.35 -21.76 2.23
N PHE A 119 -13.62 -21.87 3.52
CA PHE A 119 -14.49 -22.92 4.06
C PHE A 119 -15.86 -22.94 3.37
N ALA A 120 -16.53 -21.79 3.27
CA ALA A 120 -17.83 -21.68 2.61
C ALA A 120 -17.78 -21.99 1.09
N GLU A 121 -16.69 -21.65 0.40
CA GLU A 121 -16.43 -22.05 -0.98
C GLU A 121 -16.35 -23.58 -1.11
N LEU A 122 -15.57 -24.24 -0.23
CA LEU A 122 -15.38 -25.68 -0.25
C LEU A 122 -16.68 -26.44 0.06
N ILE A 123 -17.49 -25.96 1.00
CA ILE A 123 -18.84 -26.50 1.25
C ILE A 123 -19.71 -26.40 0.00
N ARG A 124 -19.75 -25.23 -0.66
CA ARG A 124 -20.55 -25.04 -1.89
C ARG A 124 -20.05 -25.92 -3.05
N SER A 125 -18.79 -26.30 -3.05
CA SER A 125 -18.23 -27.26 -4.00
C SER A 125 -18.58 -28.74 -3.70
N GLY A 126 -19.34 -29.00 -2.63
CA GLY A 126 -19.81 -30.33 -2.26
C GLY A 126 -18.94 -31.08 -1.25
N GLN A 127 -17.94 -30.44 -0.63
CA GLN A 127 -17.14 -31.08 0.40
C GLN A 127 -17.91 -31.21 1.72
N SER A 128 -17.62 -32.27 2.49
CA SER A 128 -18.12 -32.38 3.85
C SER A 128 -17.54 -31.28 4.76
N PRO A 129 -18.22 -30.91 5.85
CA PRO A 129 -17.71 -29.91 6.80
C PRO A 129 -16.30 -30.19 7.32
N ASP A 130 -15.97 -31.44 7.63
CA ASP A 130 -14.65 -31.80 8.15
C ASP A 130 -13.56 -31.66 7.08
N ALA A 131 -13.83 -32.12 5.86
CA ALA A 131 -12.91 -31.97 4.73
C ALA A 131 -12.70 -30.49 4.38
N ALA A 132 -13.78 -29.71 4.31
CA ALA A 132 -13.73 -28.28 4.02
C ALA A 132 -12.91 -27.51 5.08
N ARG A 133 -13.05 -27.85 6.37
CA ARG A 133 -12.28 -27.22 7.45
C ARG A 133 -10.79 -27.52 7.32
N THR A 134 -10.43 -28.79 7.14
CA THR A 134 -9.03 -29.20 6.96
C THR A 134 -8.41 -28.55 5.73
N ASN A 135 -9.12 -28.55 4.59
CA ASN A 135 -8.62 -28.00 3.34
C ASN A 135 -8.51 -26.46 3.37
N ALA A 136 -9.43 -25.77 4.05
CA ALA A 136 -9.33 -24.31 4.26
C ALA A 136 -8.11 -23.96 5.12
N ALA A 137 -7.87 -24.72 6.19
CA ALA A 137 -6.70 -24.52 7.06
C ALA A 137 -5.39 -24.77 6.29
N GLU A 138 -5.29 -25.86 5.54
CA GLU A 138 -4.11 -26.16 4.71
C GLU A 138 -3.87 -25.10 3.63
N TRP A 139 -4.94 -24.62 2.96
CA TRP A 139 -4.84 -23.49 2.04
C TRP A 139 -4.28 -22.26 2.76
N MET A 140 -4.79 -21.89 3.94
CA MET A 140 -4.35 -20.74 4.73
C MET A 140 -2.87 -20.77 5.15
N ARG A 141 -2.23 -21.96 5.21
CA ARG A 141 -0.78 -22.09 5.48
C ARG A 141 0.09 -21.52 4.35
N THR A 142 -0.44 -21.49 3.13
CA THR A 142 0.27 -20.94 1.96
C THR A 142 0.02 -19.45 1.76
N GLN A 143 -0.97 -18.89 2.46
CA GLN A 143 -1.41 -17.51 2.30
C GLN A 143 -0.76 -16.59 3.33
N ALA A 144 -0.54 -15.33 2.95
CA ALA A 144 -0.26 -14.21 3.85
C ALA A 144 -1.36 -13.15 3.72
N ALA A 145 -1.60 -12.38 4.77
CA ALA A 145 -2.36 -11.14 4.64
C ALA A 145 -1.58 -10.17 3.72
N THR A 146 -2.26 -9.64 2.71
CA THR A 146 -1.66 -8.74 1.72
C THR A 146 -2.01 -7.30 2.06
N HIS A 147 -1.01 -6.47 2.34
CA HIS A 147 -1.23 -5.03 2.42
C HIS A 147 -1.54 -4.50 1.03
N ARG A 148 -2.50 -3.57 0.93
CA ARG A 148 -2.82 -2.94 -0.36
C ARG A 148 -1.61 -2.20 -0.94
N LEU A 149 -0.81 -1.59 -0.08
CA LEU A 149 0.55 -1.13 -0.35
C LEU A 149 1.42 -1.54 0.85
N ASP A 150 2.63 -2.06 0.61
CA ASP A 150 3.54 -2.39 1.72
C ASP A 150 3.87 -1.14 2.56
N GLY A 151 3.87 -1.26 3.89
CA GLY A 151 4.22 -0.15 4.78
C GLY A 151 5.63 0.42 4.52
N ILE A 152 6.58 -0.41 4.07
CA ILE A 152 7.90 0.06 3.62
C ILE A 152 7.75 1.08 2.49
N ALA A 153 6.80 0.86 1.59
CA ALA A 153 6.53 1.72 0.44
C ALA A 153 5.58 2.89 0.75
N GLY A 154 5.23 3.12 2.02
CA GLY A 154 4.31 4.19 2.44
C GLY A 154 2.82 3.79 2.45
N GLY A 155 2.52 2.50 2.49
CA GLY A 155 1.15 2.02 2.67
C GLY A 155 0.62 2.20 4.10
N ASP A 156 -0.70 2.33 4.22
CA ASP A 156 -1.40 2.19 5.50
C ASP A 156 -1.25 0.73 5.98
N VAL A 157 -0.56 0.54 7.11
CA VAL A 157 -0.25 -0.78 7.66
C VAL A 157 -1.49 -1.54 8.16
N THR A 158 -2.66 -0.89 8.17
CA THR A 158 -3.96 -1.48 8.51
C THR A 158 -4.84 -1.73 7.28
N ASP A 159 -4.51 -1.20 6.09
CA ASP A 159 -5.23 -1.47 4.84
C ASP A 159 -4.79 -2.81 4.25
N ILE A 160 -5.48 -3.86 4.68
CA ILE A 160 -5.32 -5.22 4.18
C ILE A 160 -6.35 -5.48 3.08
N SER A 161 -5.87 -5.85 1.90
CA SER A 161 -6.73 -6.15 0.74
C SER A 161 -7.38 -7.53 0.80
N GLY A 162 -6.80 -8.44 1.58
CA GLY A 162 -7.24 -9.82 1.73
C GLY A 162 -6.06 -10.72 2.09
N VAL A 163 -6.01 -11.89 1.44
CA VAL A 163 -4.88 -12.80 1.53
C VAL A 163 -4.40 -13.19 0.13
N GLY A 164 -3.14 -13.60 0.02
CA GLY A 164 -2.53 -14.08 -1.22
C GLY A 164 -1.31 -14.95 -0.96
N ASP A 165 -0.69 -15.49 -2.03
CA ASP A 165 0.50 -16.34 -1.90
C ASP A 165 1.59 -15.61 -1.10
N SER A 166 1.96 -16.21 0.03
CA SER A 166 2.92 -15.66 0.99
C SER A 166 4.33 -15.46 0.43
N ARG A 167 4.75 -16.29 -0.53
CA ARG A 167 6.08 -16.22 -1.17
C ARG A 167 6.13 -15.03 -2.12
N ILE A 168 5.05 -14.80 -2.85
CA ILE A 168 4.88 -13.60 -3.70
C ILE A 168 4.90 -12.35 -2.83
N ASN A 169 4.08 -12.32 -1.77
CA ASN A 169 3.98 -11.18 -0.86
C ASN A 169 5.35 -10.83 -0.23
N SER A 170 6.07 -11.84 0.28
CA SER A 170 7.41 -11.66 0.84
C SER A 170 8.42 -11.16 -0.20
N SER A 171 8.35 -11.67 -1.44
CA SER A 171 9.23 -11.25 -2.54
C SER A 171 8.97 -9.81 -2.99
N LEU A 172 7.72 -9.35 -3.04
CA LEU A 172 7.38 -7.96 -3.34
C LEU A 172 7.80 -7.04 -2.18
N GLY A 173 7.44 -7.40 -0.94
CA GLY A 173 7.77 -6.64 0.26
C GLY A 173 9.27 -6.39 0.45
N SER A 174 10.10 -7.43 0.25
CA SER A 174 11.56 -7.29 0.36
C SER A 174 12.17 -6.37 -0.71
N GLN A 175 11.56 -6.31 -1.90
CA GLN A 175 12.05 -5.50 -3.01
C GLN A 175 11.85 -3.99 -2.79
N TRP A 176 10.87 -3.59 -1.97
CA TRP A 176 10.65 -2.18 -1.63
C TRP A 176 11.83 -1.53 -0.92
N ARG A 177 12.59 -2.27 -0.11
CA ARG A 177 13.75 -1.74 0.63
C ARG A 177 14.78 -1.06 -0.26
N THR A 178 14.88 -1.50 -1.52
CA THR A 178 15.82 -0.96 -2.51
C THR A 178 15.22 0.14 -3.39
N ARG A 179 13.91 0.41 -3.28
CA ARG A 179 13.17 1.36 -4.13
C ARG A 179 12.63 2.55 -3.35
N VAL A 180 12.28 2.35 -2.09
CA VAL A 180 11.64 3.39 -1.28
C VAL A 180 12.51 4.65 -1.16
N GLY A 181 13.84 4.51 -1.13
CA GLY A 181 14.74 5.67 -1.12
C GLY A 181 14.60 6.56 -2.36
N ASP A 182 14.30 5.98 -3.52
CA ASP A 182 14.09 6.74 -4.76
C ASP A 182 12.75 7.52 -4.69
N ILE A 183 11.72 6.92 -4.06
CA ILE A 183 10.44 7.58 -3.77
C ILE A 183 10.64 8.72 -2.76
N ASP A 184 11.26 8.42 -1.61
CA ASP A 184 11.56 9.38 -0.54
C ASP A 184 12.28 10.62 -1.12
N ALA A 185 13.29 10.40 -1.97
CA ALA A 185 14.04 11.47 -2.61
C ALA A 185 13.22 12.27 -3.65
N ALA A 186 12.36 11.61 -4.44
CA ALA A 186 11.50 12.29 -5.41
C ALA A 186 10.47 13.18 -4.71
N VAL A 187 9.87 12.69 -3.63
CA VAL A 187 8.91 13.42 -2.80
C VAL A 187 9.55 14.66 -2.18
N VAL A 188 10.75 14.53 -1.59
CA VAL A 188 11.48 15.67 -1.03
C VAL A 188 11.78 16.74 -2.08
N ARG A 189 12.23 16.33 -3.27
CA ARG A 189 12.48 17.27 -4.38
C ARG A 189 11.20 17.98 -4.81
N TYR A 190 10.09 17.26 -4.93
CA TYR A 190 8.80 17.84 -5.30
C TYR A 190 8.37 18.92 -4.30
N ILE A 191 8.40 18.61 -3.00
CA ILE A 191 7.99 19.55 -1.94
C ILE A 191 8.88 20.80 -1.93
N GLN A 192 10.20 20.63 -2.07
CA GLN A 192 11.14 21.75 -2.09
C GLN A 192 10.94 22.66 -3.32
N ALA A 193 10.61 22.09 -4.47
CA ALA A 193 10.34 22.84 -5.69
C ALA A 193 8.97 23.53 -5.70
N ASN A 194 8.01 23.02 -4.90
CA ASN A 194 6.62 23.49 -4.88
C ASN A 194 6.20 23.89 -3.45
N PRO A 195 6.82 24.92 -2.84
CA PRO A 195 6.47 25.35 -1.50
C PRO A 195 5.01 25.83 -1.45
N GLY A 196 4.25 25.32 -0.47
CA GLY A 196 2.82 25.66 -0.29
C GLY A 196 1.85 24.92 -1.21
N ALA A 197 2.32 23.93 -1.99
CA ALA A 197 1.43 23.06 -2.76
C ALA A 197 0.47 22.28 -1.84
N ASP A 198 -0.78 22.14 -2.27
CA ASP A 198 -1.74 21.27 -1.59
C ASP A 198 -1.43 19.80 -1.90
N LEU A 199 -0.69 19.15 -1.01
CA LEU A 199 -0.26 17.76 -1.21
C LEU A 199 -1.42 16.75 -1.21
N SER A 200 -2.66 17.18 -0.91
CA SER A 200 -3.84 16.31 -0.97
C SER A 200 -4.42 16.18 -2.39
N SER A 201 -4.07 17.09 -3.31
CA SER A 201 -4.39 16.97 -4.74
C SER A 201 -3.24 16.38 -5.57
N VAL A 202 -2.09 16.13 -4.94
CA VAL A 202 -0.87 15.65 -5.63
C VAL A 202 -0.78 14.13 -5.61
N TYR A 203 -0.42 13.52 -6.75
CA TYR A 203 -0.26 12.07 -6.90
C TYR A 203 1.11 11.70 -7.49
N MET A 204 1.60 10.50 -7.15
CA MET A 204 2.84 9.98 -7.74
C MET A 204 2.55 9.22 -9.03
N ASN A 205 3.30 9.51 -10.09
CA ASN A 205 3.33 8.70 -11.29
C ASN A 205 4.59 7.82 -11.29
N VAL A 206 4.44 6.49 -11.28
CA VAL A 206 5.58 5.58 -11.19
C VAL A 206 6.03 5.16 -12.58
N VAL A 207 7.26 5.50 -12.92
CA VAL A 207 7.91 5.15 -14.19
C VAL A 207 9.02 4.14 -13.92
N PHE A 208 9.15 3.11 -14.77
CA PHE A 208 10.23 2.14 -14.63
C PHE A 208 11.35 2.38 -15.64
N ARG A 209 12.60 2.41 -15.16
CA ARG A 209 13.81 2.51 -15.98
C ARG A 209 14.92 1.59 -15.46
#